data_AF-A0A3A4WX86-F1
#
_entry.id   AF-A0A3A4WX86-F1
#
_cell.length_a   1.000
_cell.length_b   1.000
_cell.length_c   1.000
_cell.angle_alpha   90.00
_cell.angle_beta   90.00
_cell.angle_gamma   90.00
#
_symmetry.space_group_name_H-M   'P 1'
#
loop_
_entity.id
_entity.type
_entity.pdbx_description
1 polymer ?
#
loop_
_entity_poly.entity_id
_entity_poly.type
_entity_poly.pdbx_seq_one_letter_code
_entity_poly.pdbx_strand_id
1 'polypeptide(L)' 'MYAFGPSEFETYTYEQFRDYWYSGRGEISRFALKQSRYGEIHEGDAVTVFVTEKVNPALSLQFGPE' A
#
# COMPACT_ATOMS: atom_id res chain seq x y z
N MET A 1 -6.14 21.83 25.77
CA MET A 1 -7.25 21.47 24.86
C MET A 1 -6.89 22.03 23.49
N TYR A 2 -6.23 21.25 22.63
CA TYR A 2 -5.95 21.69 21.26
C TYR A 2 -7.02 21.14 20.34
N ALA A 3 -7.79 22.02 19.70
CA ALA A 3 -8.73 21.66 18.66
C ALA A 3 -7.95 21.45 17.36
N PHE A 4 -7.86 20.21 16.90
CA PHE A 4 -7.43 19.93 15.53
C PHE A 4 -8.51 20.47 14.58
N GLY A 5 -8.12 21.34 13.65
CA GLY A 5 -8.98 21.80 12.57
C GLY A 5 -9.41 20.64 11.65
N PRO A 6 -10.30 20.90 10.66
CA PRO A 6 -10.77 19.86 9.75
C PRO A 6 -9.58 19.17 9.08
N SER A 7 -9.63 17.84 9.05
CA SER A 7 -8.68 16.98 8.35
C SER A 7 -8.58 17.41 6.89
N GLU A 8 -7.38 17.75 6.41
CA GLU A 8 -7.09 17.99 4.99
C GLU A 8 -7.19 16.71 4.14
N PHE A 9 -7.36 15.56 4.79
CA PHE A 9 -7.56 14.28 4.14
C PHE A 9 -9.05 13.98 3.98
N GLU A 10 -9.44 13.63 2.76
CA GLU A 10 -10.78 13.12 2.46
C GLU A 10 -11.06 11.86 3.31
N THR A 11 -12.16 11.89 4.06
CA THR A 11 -12.62 10.74 4.82
C THR A 11 -13.50 9.86 3.93
N TYR A 12 -12.95 8.74 3.47
CA TYR A 12 -13.72 7.75 2.71
C TYR A 12 -14.60 6.92 3.64
N THR A 13 -15.83 6.67 3.23
CA THR A 13 -16.68 5.62 3.83
C THR A 13 -16.12 4.23 3.52
N TYR A 14 -16.49 3.24 4.32
CA TYR A 14 -16.08 1.86 4.07
C TYR A 14 -16.58 1.35 2.71
N GLU A 15 -17.80 1.75 2.31
CA GLU A 15 -18.40 1.40 1.03
C GLU A 15 -17.56 1.96 -0.13
N GLN A 16 -17.17 3.24 -0.07
CA GLN A 16 -16.33 3.87 -1.09
C GLN A 16 -14.95 3.19 -1.21
N PHE A 17 -14.34 2.87 -0.07
CA PHE A 17 -13.08 2.12 -0.04
C PHE A 17 -13.22 0.74 -0.69
N ARG A 18 -14.25 -0.01 -0.30
CA ARG A 18 -14.52 -1.36 -0.79
C ARG A 18 -14.73 -1.37 -2.30
N ASP A 19 -15.59 -0.47 -2.78
CA ASP A 19 -15.94 -0.39 -4.19
C ASP A 19 -14.72 0.01 -5.04
N TYR A 20 -13.83 0.85 -4.50
CA TYR A 20 -12.57 1.20 -5.15
C TYR A 20 -11.58 0.02 -5.18
N TRP A 21 -11.27 -0.57 -4.01
CA TRP A 21 -10.22 -1.60 -3.91
C TRP A 21 -10.60 -2.91 -4.56
N TYR A 22 -11.88 -3.26 -4.56
CA TYR A 22 -12.39 -4.50 -5.16
C TYR A 22 -12.90 -4.29 -6.59
N SER A 23 -12.56 -3.17 -7.23
CA SER A 23 -12.91 -2.89 -8.63
C SER A 23 -12.25 -3.81 -9.67
N GLY A 24 -11.36 -4.72 -9.26
CA GLY A 24 -10.72 -5.69 -10.16
C GLY A 24 -9.70 -5.08 -11.14
N ARG A 25 -9.26 -3.84 -10.90
CA ARG A 25 -8.32 -3.10 -11.76
C ARG A 25 -6.84 -3.37 -11.45
N GLY A 26 -6.55 -4.06 -10.35
CA GLY A 26 -5.20 -4.46 -9.98
C GLY A 26 -4.89 -5.90 -10.37
N GLU A 27 -3.61 -6.20 -10.54
CA GLU A 27 -3.12 -7.56 -10.70
C GLU A 27 -2.58 -8.09 -9.38
N ILE A 28 -2.92 -9.34 -9.03
CA ILE A 28 -2.40 -10.03 -7.86
C ILE A 28 -1.67 -11.28 -8.33
N SER A 29 -0.39 -11.37 -7.97
CA SER A 29 0.46 -12.51 -8.29
C SER A 29 1.07 -13.10 -7.01
N ARG A 30 1.08 -14.43 -6.90
CA ARG A 30 1.67 -15.18 -5.78
C ARG A 30 2.92 -15.92 -6.24
N PHE A 31 3.97 -15.83 -5.46
CA PHE A 31 5.25 -16.47 -5.73
C PHE A 31 5.70 -17.29 -4.52
N ALA A 32 6.22 -18.48 -4.76
CA ALA A 32 6.96 -19.20 -3.73
C ALA A 32 8.27 -18.44 -3.45
N LEU A 33 8.50 -18.09 -2.19
CA LEU A 33 9.65 -17.32 -1.74
C LEU A 33 10.64 -18.24 -1.03
N LYS A 34 11.91 -18.13 -1.39
CA LYS A 34 13.04 -18.72 -0.65
C LYS A 34 13.94 -17.59 -0.21
N GLN A 35 14.02 -17.37 1.10
CA GLN A 35 14.85 -16.31 1.66
C GLN A 35 16.02 -16.89 2.44
N SER A 36 17.24 -16.52 2.05
CA SER A 36 18.46 -16.86 2.81
C SER A 36 18.67 -15.85 3.94
N ARG A 37 18.68 -16.32 5.19
CA ARG A 37 19.01 -15.51 6.38
C ARG A 37 19.91 -16.32 7.30
N TYR A 38 21.01 -15.71 7.76
CA TYR A 38 21.96 -16.31 8.71
C TYR A 38 22.46 -17.71 8.34
N GLY A 39 22.59 -18.01 7.04
CA GLY A 39 23.05 -19.32 6.56
C GLY A 39 21.96 -20.37 6.37
N GLU A 40 20.69 -20.04 6.65
CA GLU A 40 19.54 -20.94 6.46
C GLU A 40 18.59 -20.43 5.37
N ILE A 41 17.90 -21.36 4.70
CA ILE A 41 16.84 -21.04 3.73
C ILE A 41 15.48 -21.13 4.43
N HIS A 42 14.71 -20.04 4.38
CA HIS A 42 13.33 -19.97 4.84
C HIS A 42 12.39 -19.94 3.63
N GLU A 43 11.49 -20.92 3.56
CA GLU A 43 10.42 -20.96 2.58
C GLU A 43 9.26 -20.05 3.03
N GLY A 44 8.57 -19.44 2.08
CA GLY A 44 7.41 -18.59 2.32
C GLY A 44 6.66 -18.26 1.05
N ASP A 45 5.74 -17.31 1.15
CA ASP A 45 4.98 -16.78 0.02
C ASP A 45 5.21 -15.28 -0.11
N ALA A 46 5.46 -14.81 -1.33
CA ALA A 46 5.42 -13.41 -1.69
C ALA A 46 4.15 -13.12 -2.50
N VAL A 47 3.42 -12.07 -2.11
CA VAL A 47 2.27 -11.58 -2.86
C VAL A 47 2.61 -10.20 -3.41
N THR A 48 2.53 -10.06 -4.72
CA THR A 48 2.69 -8.78 -5.41
C THR A 48 1.32 -8.25 -5.80
N VAL A 49 1.02 -7.04 -5.34
CA VAL A 49 -0.18 -6.28 -5.72
C VAL A 49 0.26 -5.14 -6.61
N PHE A 50 -0.12 -5.18 -7.90
CA PHE A 50 0.21 -4.15 -8.87
C PHE A 50 -1.04 -3.39 -9.29
N VAL A 51 -1.00 -2.06 -9.14
CA VAL A 51 -2.16 -1.17 -9.36
C VAL A 51 -1.74 -0.02 -10.27
N THR A 52 -2.57 0.33 -11.24
CA THR A 52 -2.26 1.38 -12.24
C THR A 52 -2.80 2.74 -11.82
N GLU A 53 -2.84 3.04 -10.52
CA GLU A 53 -3.39 4.30 -10.01
C GLU A 53 -2.39 5.45 -10.04
N LYS A 54 -2.89 6.68 -10.13
CA LYS A 54 -2.05 7.88 -10.00
C LYS A 54 -1.68 8.04 -8.52
N VAL A 55 -0.40 7.93 -8.21
CA VAL A 55 0.11 8.20 -6.85
C VAL A 55 -0.16 9.66 -6.49
N ASN A 56 -0.75 9.89 -5.32
CA ASN A 56 -0.94 11.24 -4.80
C ASN A 56 0.42 11.85 -4.41
N PRO A 57 0.90 12.90 -5.09
CA PRO A 57 2.21 13.50 -4.83
C PRO A 57 2.36 14.09 -3.44
N ALA A 58 1.26 14.47 -2.78
CA ALA A 58 1.29 15.02 -1.43
C ALA A 58 1.54 13.94 -0.35
N LEU A 59 1.20 12.68 -0.65
CA LEU A 59 1.36 11.54 0.26
C LEU A 59 2.62 10.70 -0.03
N SER A 60 3.21 10.86 -1.22
CA SER A 60 4.54 10.35 -1.50
C SER A 60 5.52 11.04 -0.55
N LEU A 61 6.02 10.32 0.45
CA LEU A 61 7.07 10.79 1.35
C LEU A 61 8.22 11.35 0.51
N GLN A 62 8.31 12.67 0.43
CA GLN A 62 9.38 13.36 -0.26
C GLN A 62 10.62 13.17 0.61
N PHE A 63 11.42 12.16 0.29
CA PHE A 63 12.78 12.07 0.79
C PHE A 63 13.55 13.25 0.16
N GLY A 64 13.64 14.35 0.90
CA GLY A 64 14.51 15.47 0.56
C GLY A 64 15.97 15.04 0.61
N PRO A 65 16.87 15.70 -0.14
CA PRO A 65 18.29 15.40 -0.05
C PRO A 65 18.81 15.79 1.34
N GLU A 66 19.59 14.89 1.94
CA GLU A 66 20.39 15.12 3.16
C GLU A 66 21.29 16.35 3.01
#